data_AF-A0A9N7UF90-F1
#
_entry.id   AF-A0A9N7UF90-F1
#
_cell.length_a   1.000
_cell.length_b   1.000
_cell.length_c   1.000
_cell.angle_alpha   90.00
_cell.angle_beta   90.00
_cell.angle_gamma   90.00
#
_symmetry.space_group_name_H-M   'P 1'
#
loop_
_entity.id
_entity.type
_entity.pdbx_description
1 polymer ?
#
loop_
_entity_poly.entity_id
_entity_poly.type
_entity_poly.pdbx_seq_one_letter_code
_entity_poly.pdbx_strand_id
1 'polypeptide(L)'
;MTRLRRKALVALFLFTLFIFGTMMGLRTLKPSDGFSDMAPGMDLIVERSDRLRLDVKDVAPSPGQFHMGSSDTKVVFSRSDRDYSIFYDVHIFYYLWYGSPSMDNKYIHWDHVLVPHWDPKIAASHAQGRHTPPEDVASSFYPELGPYSSRDPTVLESHMAQIEAAAAGVLVLSWYPPGVADDHGEPTEDLVPAVMDAAHRHSIKSDLHNSVYLTADPRANTPVFQCTRAAADQMQAEVCVYEQ
;
A
#
# COMPACT_ATOMS: atom_id res chain seq x y z
N MET A 1 -5.41 53.08 -46.73
CA MET A 1 -4.91 53.29 -45.34
C MET A 1 -5.90 52.86 -44.23
N THR A 2 -7.04 52.25 -44.52
CA THR A 2 -8.06 51.87 -43.50
C THR A 2 -7.97 50.40 -43.03
N ARG A 3 -7.43 49.49 -43.84
CA ARG A 3 -7.25 48.07 -43.48
C ARG A 3 -6.11 47.82 -42.48
N LEU A 4 -5.00 48.56 -42.56
CA LEU A 4 -3.91 48.47 -41.59
C LEU A 4 -4.35 48.93 -40.19
N ARG A 5 -5.17 49.99 -40.13
CA ARG A 5 -5.71 50.53 -38.88
C ARG A 5 -6.64 49.55 -38.17
N ARG A 6 -7.44 48.76 -38.90
CA ARG A 6 -8.29 47.71 -38.31
C ARG A 6 -7.48 46.56 -37.74
N LYS A 7 -6.42 46.11 -38.43
CA LYS A 7 -5.53 45.05 -37.92
C LYS A 7 -4.79 45.50 -36.66
N ALA A 8 -4.32 46.74 -36.63
CA ALA A 8 -3.68 47.34 -35.44
C ALA A 8 -4.65 47.48 -34.26
N LEU A 9 -5.90 47.90 -34.51
CA LEU A 9 -6.95 47.97 -33.48
C LEU A 9 -7.32 46.60 -32.91
N VAL A 10 -7.44 45.58 -33.77
CA VAL A 10 -7.73 44.21 -33.32
C VAL A 10 -6.56 43.65 -32.50
N ALA A 11 -5.32 43.87 -32.93
CA ALA A 11 -4.14 43.44 -32.17
C ALA A 11 -4.06 44.13 -30.80
N LEU A 12 -4.36 45.43 -30.73
CA LEU A 12 -4.35 46.19 -29.48
C LEU A 12 -5.48 45.75 -28.53
N PHE A 13 -6.65 45.41 -29.09
CA PHE A 13 -7.76 44.84 -28.32
C PHE A 13 -7.42 43.45 -27.75
N LEU A 14 -6.81 42.56 -28.54
CA LEU A 14 -6.37 41.26 -28.03
C LEU A 14 -5.27 41.39 -26.97
N PHE A 15 -4.34 42.32 -27.15
CA PHE A 15 -3.27 42.59 -26.20
C PHE A 15 -3.80 43.14 -24.86
N THR A 16 -4.78 44.04 -24.92
CA THR A 16 -5.44 44.56 -23.71
C THR A 16 -6.25 43.49 -22.98
N LEU A 17 -6.96 42.62 -23.70
CA LEU A 17 -7.64 41.46 -23.10
C LEU A 17 -6.66 40.50 -22.41
N PHE A 18 -5.49 40.25 -23.01
CA PHE A 18 -4.45 39.41 -22.41
C PHE A 18 -3.87 40.00 -21.13
N ILE A 19 -3.58 41.31 -21.10
CA ILE A 19 -3.10 42.00 -19.89
C ILE A 19 -4.17 41.97 -18.80
N PHE A 20 -5.44 42.22 -19.13
CA PHE A 20 -6.52 42.17 -18.14
C PHE A 20 -6.77 40.75 -17.63
N GLY A 21 -6.71 39.73 -18.51
CA GLY A 21 -6.85 38.32 -18.13
C GLY A 21 -5.73 37.85 -17.21
N THR A 22 -4.48 38.21 -17.50
CA THR A 22 -3.33 37.89 -16.63
C THR A 22 -3.39 38.66 -15.32
N MET A 23 -3.80 39.93 -15.31
CA MET A 23 -3.99 40.72 -14.09
C MET A 23 -5.14 40.21 -13.22
N MET A 24 -6.23 39.71 -13.81
CA MET A 24 -7.30 39.04 -13.05
C MET A 24 -6.85 37.68 -12.51
N GLY A 25 -6.11 36.89 -13.30
CA GLY A 25 -5.56 35.59 -12.87
C GLY A 25 -4.55 35.73 -11.73
N LEU A 26 -3.67 36.74 -11.78
CA LEU A 26 -2.71 37.06 -10.71
C LEU A 26 -3.40 37.59 -9.45
N ARG A 27 -4.56 38.26 -9.57
CA ARG A 27 -5.36 38.72 -8.42
C ARG A 27 -6.16 37.60 -7.74
N THR A 28 -6.38 36.47 -8.40
CA THR A 28 -6.99 35.27 -7.81
C THR A 28 -5.97 34.33 -7.16
N LEU A 29 -4.67 34.60 -7.32
CA LEU A 29 -3.63 33.89 -6.57
C LEU A 29 -3.49 34.55 -5.20
N LYS A 30 -4.02 33.86 -4.18
CA LYS A 30 -3.83 34.19 -2.78
C LYS A 30 -2.32 34.17 -2.47
N PRO A 31 -1.73 35.21 -1.86
CA PRO A 31 -0.38 35.13 -1.35
C PRO A 31 -0.43 34.25 -0.10
N SER A 32 0.08 33.03 -0.19
CA SER A 32 0.44 32.23 0.97
C SER A 32 1.94 32.37 1.16
N ASP A 33 2.35 33.44 1.83
CA ASP A 33 3.63 33.55 2.52
C ASP A 33 3.44 34.40 3.77
N GLY A 34 3.90 33.86 4.91
CA GLY A 34 4.21 34.66 6.10
C GLY A 34 3.58 34.17 7.39
N PHE A 35 4.28 33.28 8.10
CA PHE A 35 4.38 33.39 9.56
C PHE A 35 5.81 33.07 9.98
N SER A 36 6.63 34.10 9.99
CA SER A 36 7.83 34.20 10.83
C SER A 36 7.76 35.55 11.55
N ASP A 37 8.24 35.52 12.79
CA ASP A 37 8.45 36.61 13.75
C ASP A 37 7.25 37.02 14.62
N MET A 38 7.22 36.46 15.84
CA MET A 38 7.68 37.18 17.04
C MET A 38 7.84 36.21 18.23
N ALA A 39 9.09 36.00 18.66
CA ALA A 39 9.41 35.56 20.02
C ALA A 39 9.37 36.79 20.96
N PRO A 40 9.17 36.65 22.29
CA PRO A 40 10.31 36.32 23.15
C PRO A 40 9.96 35.52 24.43
N GLY A 41 10.86 34.64 24.85
CA GLY A 41 10.75 33.96 26.13
C GLY A 41 11.91 33.00 26.37
N MET A 42 13.09 33.57 26.59
CA MET A 42 14.20 32.85 27.24
C MET A 42 13.80 32.55 28.68
N ASP A 43 13.92 31.28 29.10
CA ASP A 43 14.73 30.99 30.29
C ASP A 43 15.20 29.52 30.32
N LEU A 44 16.51 29.42 30.50
CA LEU A 44 17.27 28.24 30.86
C LEU A 44 16.82 27.73 32.23
N ILE A 45 16.44 26.45 32.35
CA ILE A 45 16.84 25.64 33.52
C ILE A 45 17.24 24.24 33.05
N VAL A 46 18.55 24.05 33.00
CA VAL A 46 19.23 22.78 33.25
C VAL A 46 19.18 22.52 34.75
N GLU A 47 18.57 21.41 35.17
CA GLU A 47 18.86 20.68 36.43
C GLU A 47 18.43 19.23 36.15
N ARG A 48 19.30 18.23 36.02
CA ARG A 48 20.31 17.72 36.96
C ARG A 48 19.79 17.66 38.40
N SER A 49 19.14 16.55 38.74
CA SER A 49 19.18 16.04 40.10
C SER A 49 19.62 14.58 40.08
N ASP A 50 20.93 14.43 40.23
CA ASP A 50 21.61 13.20 40.56
C ASP A 50 21.59 13.08 42.09
N ARG A 51 21.40 11.85 42.60
CA ARG A 51 21.62 11.36 43.97
C ARG A 51 20.44 11.43 44.96
N LEU A 52 19.88 10.26 45.25
CA LEU A 52 20.25 9.55 46.48
C LEU A 52 20.01 8.04 46.36
N ARG A 53 21.10 7.26 46.49
CA ARG A 53 21.05 5.86 46.91
C ARG A 53 20.71 5.82 48.40
N LEU A 54 19.72 5.04 48.77
CA LEU A 54 19.64 4.39 50.08
C LEU A 54 19.24 2.92 49.87
N ASP A 55 20.22 2.08 50.11
CA ASP A 55 20.17 0.65 50.37
C ASP A 55 19.27 0.36 51.59
N VAL A 56 18.25 -0.51 51.46
CA VAL A 56 17.79 -1.47 52.49
C VAL A 56 16.95 -2.61 51.82
N LYS A 57 17.58 -3.79 51.72
CA LYS A 57 17.11 -5.16 52.03
C LYS A 57 15.75 -5.74 51.53
N ASP A 58 15.90 -6.85 50.79
CA ASP A 58 15.19 -8.15 50.87
C ASP A 58 13.67 -8.17 51.09
N VAL A 59 12.89 -8.32 50.00
CA VAL A 59 11.63 -9.10 49.99
C VAL A 59 11.46 -9.80 48.63
N ALA A 60 11.25 -11.12 48.68
CA ALA A 60 11.07 -12.05 47.55
C ALA A 60 9.78 -11.76 46.73
N PRO A 61 9.68 -12.23 45.46
CA PRO A 61 8.54 -11.94 44.59
C PRO A 61 7.36 -12.87 44.89
N SER A 62 6.16 -12.30 44.99
CA SER A 62 4.90 -13.05 44.95
C SER A 62 4.30 -12.89 43.55
N PRO A 63 4.01 -13.98 42.80
CA PRO A 63 3.41 -13.85 41.47
C PRO A 63 1.92 -13.57 41.62
N GLY A 64 1.54 -12.31 41.43
CA GLY A 64 0.15 -11.93 41.19
C GLY A 64 -0.24 -12.33 39.78
N GLN A 65 -1.06 -13.38 39.66
CA GLN A 65 -1.73 -13.74 38.42
C GLN A 65 -2.64 -12.59 37.97
N PHE A 66 -2.19 -11.83 36.98
CA PHE A 66 -3.11 -11.10 36.11
C PHE A 66 -3.74 -12.14 35.17
N HIS A 67 -4.98 -12.52 35.47
CA HIS A 67 -5.84 -13.22 34.53
C HIS A 67 -6.15 -12.28 33.36
N MET A 68 -5.28 -12.30 32.35
CA MET A 68 -5.64 -11.87 31.00
C MET A 68 -6.61 -12.93 30.49
N GLY A 69 -7.86 -12.54 30.22
CA GLY A 69 -8.84 -13.42 29.60
C GLY A 69 -8.25 -14.00 28.31
N SER A 70 -8.35 -15.33 28.18
CA SER A 70 -7.98 -16.08 26.99
C SER A 70 -8.73 -15.49 25.79
N SER A 71 -8.08 -14.66 24.98
CA SER A 71 -8.42 -14.63 23.57
C SER A 71 -7.84 -15.93 23.01
N ASP A 72 -8.69 -16.76 22.40
CA ASP A 72 -8.31 -18.04 21.77
C ASP A 72 -7.44 -17.85 20.50
N THR A 73 -6.66 -16.78 20.46
CA THR A 73 -5.63 -16.56 19.47
C THR A 73 -4.53 -17.58 19.74
N LYS A 74 -4.44 -18.61 18.90
CA LYS A 74 -3.47 -19.71 19.04
C LYS A 74 -2.06 -19.23 18.66
N VAL A 75 -1.42 -18.53 19.58
CA VAL A 75 0.02 -18.16 19.55
C VAL A 75 0.77 -19.21 20.40
N VAL A 76 2.02 -19.62 20.19
CA VAL A 76 3.20 -18.91 19.67
C VAL A 76 4.21 -19.95 19.16
N PHE A 77 4.65 -19.86 17.90
CA PHE A 77 5.98 -20.37 17.56
C PHE A 77 6.98 -19.29 17.99
N SER A 78 7.48 -19.38 19.22
CA SER A 78 8.51 -18.48 19.72
C SER A 78 9.84 -19.11 19.37
N ARG A 79 10.57 -18.57 18.40
CA ARG A 79 11.99 -18.91 18.29
C ARG A 79 12.68 -18.29 19.50
N SER A 80 13.53 -19.05 20.19
CA SER A 80 14.33 -18.58 21.33
C SER A 80 15.23 -17.39 20.97
N ASP A 81 15.43 -17.16 19.68
CA ASP A 81 16.38 -16.19 19.15
C ASP A 81 15.71 -14.88 18.67
N ARG A 82 14.38 -14.73 18.84
CA ARG A 82 13.62 -13.56 18.35
C ARG A 82 12.60 -13.07 19.38
N ASP A 83 12.57 -11.75 19.61
CA ASP A 83 11.75 -11.08 20.64
C ASP A 83 10.26 -10.88 20.24
N TYR A 84 9.79 -11.48 19.14
CA TYR A 84 8.40 -11.31 18.65
C TYR A 84 7.70 -12.65 18.37
N SER A 85 6.38 -12.63 18.53
CA SER A 85 5.47 -13.75 18.29
C SER A 85 4.78 -13.64 16.93
N ILE A 86 4.65 -14.76 16.21
CA ILE A 86 3.84 -14.85 14.99
C ILE A 86 2.46 -15.45 15.32
N PHE A 87 1.40 -14.86 14.77
CA PHE A 87 0.00 -15.23 14.96
C PHE A 87 -0.54 -15.99 13.72
N TYR A 88 -0.77 -17.30 13.85
CA TYR A 88 -1.20 -18.16 12.73
C TYR A 88 -2.70 -18.15 12.45
N ASP A 89 -3.45 -17.39 13.23
CA ASP A 89 -4.84 -17.01 13.04
C ASP A 89 -5.00 -15.68 12.30
N VAL A 90 -3.89 -14.98 12.02
CA VAL A 90 -3.85 -13.77 11.18
C VAL A 90 -3.41 -14.16 9.77
N HIS A 91 -4.28 -13.86 8.81
CA HIS A 91 -4.12 -14.22 7.40
C HIS A 91 -3.98 -12.95 6.55
N ILE A 92 -3.04 -12.98 5.60
CA ILE A 92 -2.80 -11.88 4.65
C ILE A 92 -2.99 -12.38 3.22
N PHE A 93 -3.90 -11.76 2.48
CA PHE A 93 -4.06 -12.01 1.05
C PHE A 93 -2.92 -11.37 0.26
N TYR A 94 -2.30 -12.17 -0.61
CA TYR A 94 -1.08 -11.80 -1.32
C TYR A 94 -1.19 -12.11 -2.81
N TYR A 95 -0.80 -11.14 -3.64
CA TYR A 95 -0.96 -11.17 -5.10
C TYR A 95 0.41 -11.21 -5.79
N LEU A 96 0.59 -12.16 -6.70
CA LEU A 96 1.84 -12.40 -7.44
C LEU A 96 1.85 -11.82 -8.86
N TRP A 97 0.88 -10.98 -9.18
CA TRP A 97 0.57 -10.62 -10.56
C TRP A 97 1.31 -9.37 -11.08
N TYR A 98 2.21 -8.78 -10.29
CA TYR A 98 2.89 -7.53 -10.68
C TYR A 98 4.16 -7.82 -11.48
N GLY A 99 4.41 -7.03 -12.52
CA GLY A 99 5.59 -7.16 -13.38
C GLY A 99 6.22 -5.83 -13.74
N SER A 100 7.54 -5.82 -13.94
CA SER A 100 8.35 -4.63 -14.26
C SER A 100 9.16 -4.83 -15.55
N PRO A 101 9.48 -3.77 -16.31
CA PRO A 101 10.25 -3.90 -17.55
C PRO A 101 11.62 -4.58 -17.40
N SER A 102 12.28 -4.41 -16.25
CA SER A 102 13.60 -4.99 -16.00
C SER A 102 13.61 -6.51 -15.83
N MET A 103 12.50 -7.09 -15.36
CA MET A 103 12.38 -8.53 -15.07
C MET A 103 11.42 -9.24 -16.03
N ASP A 104 10.35 -8.56 -16.45
CA ASP A 104 9.21 -9.12 -17.17
C ASP A 104 9.07 -8.56 -18.60
N ASN A 105 10.02 -7.72 -19.04
CA ASN A 105 10.05 -7.01 -20.34
C ASN A 105 8.95 -5.95 -20.54
N LYS A 106 7.93 -5.92 -19.68
CA LYS A 106 6.84 -4.93 -19.68
C LYS A 106 6.31 -4.73 -18.25
N TYR A 107 5.53 -3.68 -18.06
CA TYR A 107 4.68 -3.60 -16.87
C TYR A 107 3.54 -4.62 -16.97
N ILE A 108 3.20 -5.24 -15.85
CA ILE A 108 2.05 -6.14 -15.70
C ILE A 108 1.30 -5.71 -14.45
N HIS A 109 -0.03 -5.60 -14.53
CA HIS A 109 -0.95 -5.02 -13.52
C HIS A 109 -0.72 -3.54 -13.17
N TRP A 110 0.51 -3.03 -13.16
CA TRP A 110 0.76 -1.60 -12.92
C TRP A 110 0.16 -0.70 -14.02
N ASP A 111 0.10 -1.20 -15.25
CA ASP A 111 -0.45 -0.51 -16.43
C ASP A 111 -1.90 -0.93 -16.73
N HIS A 112 -2.66 -1.32 -15.70
CA HIS A 112 -4.03 -1.82 -15.86
C HIS A 112 -4.92 -0.86 -16.67
N VAL A 113 -5.89 -1.42 -17.39
CA VAL A 113 -6.88 -0.64 -18.13
C VAL A 113 -7.83 0.08 -17.16
N LEU A 114 -8.22 1.32 -17.46
CA LEU A 114 -9.31 1.96 -16.75
C LEU A 114 -10.61 1.22 -17.09
N VAL A 115 -11.16 0.52 -16.10
CA VAL A 115 -12.38 -0.26 -16.27
C VAL A 115 -13.54 0.70 -16.56
N PRO A 116 -14.19 0.59 -17.74
CA PRO A 116 -15.28 1.50 -18.09
C PRO A 116 -16.49 1.25 -17.20
N HIS A 117 -17.25 2.31 -16.93
CA HIS A 117 -18.55 2.17 -16.30
C HIS A 117 -19.47 1.30 -17.19
N TRP A 118 -20.32 0.47 -16.56
CA TRP A 118 -21.18 -0.48 -17.27
C TRP A 118 -22.22 0.20 -18.18
N ASP A 119 -22.70 1.40 -17.80
CA ASP A 119 -23.52 2.27 -18.67
C ASP A 119 -22.61 3.05 -19.64
N PRO A 120 -22.71 2.84 -20.96
CA PRO A 120 -21.90 3.53 -21.96
C PRO A 120 -22.03 5.06 -21.93
N LYS A 121 -23.18 5.59 -21.51
CA LYS A 121 -23.39 7.04 -21.43
C LYS A 121 -22.54 7.67 -20.33
N ILE A 122 -22.41 6.97 -19.20
CA ILE A 122 -21.56 7.38 -18.08
C ILE A 122 -20.09 7.12 -18.44
N ALA A 123 -19.78 5.97 -19.05
CA ALA A 123 -18.43 5.63 -19.47
C ALA A 123 -17.81 6.67 -20.42
N ALA A 124 -18.62 7.31 -21.28
CA ALA A 124 -18.17 8.37 -22.17
C ALA A 124 -17.73 9.66 -21.45
N SER A 125 -18.18 9.86 -20.20
CA SER A 125 -17.78 11.01 -19.37
C SER A 125 -16.56 10.76 -18.48
N HIS A 126 -16.02 9.53 -18.46
CA HIS A 126 -14.85 9.17 -17.66
C HIS A 126 -13.60 9.00 -18.53
N ALA A 127 -12.43 9.08 -17.89
CA ALA A 127 -11.16 8.77 -18.53
C ALA A 127 -11.15 7.32 -19.02
N GLN A 128 -10.52 7.11 -20.17
CA GLN A 128 -10.39 5.80 -20.83
C GLN A 128 -8.93 5.58 -21.20
N GLY A 129 -8.55 4.32 -21.35
CA GLY A 129 -7.18 3.93 -21.71
C GLY A 129 -6.55 3.03 -20.65
N ARG A 130 -5.22 3.08 -20.57
CA ARG A 130 -4.41 2.34 -19.61
C ARG A 130 -3.55 3.31 -18.80
N HIS A 131 -3.22 2.92 -17.59
CA HIS A 131 -2.21 3.61 -16.80
C HIS A 131 -0.83 3.53 -17.49
N THR A 132 0.02 4.55 -17.31
CA THR A 132 1.37 4.62 -17.90
C THR A 132 2.46 4.71 -16.81
N PRO A 133 2.90 3.57 -16.24
CA PRO A 133 3.96 3.56 -15.23
C PRO A 133 5.31 4.08 -15.77
N PRO A 134 6.21 4.63 -14.92
CA PRO A 134 6.17 4.52 -13.47
C PRO A 134 5.41 5.63 -12.72
N GLU A 135 5.14 6.78 -13.32
CA GLU A 135 4.47 7.89 -12.61
C GLU A 135 2.95 7.72 -12.51
N ASP A 136 2.33 7.02 -13.46
CA ASP A 136 0.89 6.74 -13.51
C ASP A 136 0.67 5.22 -13.39
N VAL A 137 0.47 4.75 -12.16
CA VAL A 137 0.19 3.35 -11.85
C VAL A 137 -1.29 3.12 -11.58
N ALA A 138 -1.78 1.90 -11.81
CA ALA A 138 -3.14 1.46 -11.54
C ALA A 138 -3.44 1.28 -10.04
N SER A 139 -3.19 2.32 -9.25
CA SER A 139 -3.50 2.38 -7.83
C SER A 139 -3.69 3.81 -7.37
N SER A 140 -4.52 4.00 -6.34
CA SER A 140 -4.62 5.28 -5.63
C SER A 140 -3.43 5.54 -4.70
N PHE A 141 -2.58 4.54 -4.46
CA PHE A 141 -1.39 4.62 -3.61
C PHE A 141 -0.14 4.22 -4.40
N TYR A 142 1.01 4.76 -4.00
CA TYR A 142 2.30 4.43 -4.62
C TYR A 142 3.13 3.54 -3.70
N PRO A 143 3.53 2.33 -4.12
CA PRO A 143 4.36 1.45 -3.29
C PRO A 143 5.76 2.03 -3.09
N GLU A 144 6.32 1.90 -1.89
CA GLU A 144 7.69 2.35 -1.60
C GLU A 144 8.74 1.64 -2.48
N LEU A 145 8.50 0.36 -2.81
CA LEU A 145 9.34 -0.43 -3.72
C LEU A 145 9.17 -0.03 -5.20
N GLY A 146 8.33 0.96 -5.51
CA GLY A 146 7.98 1.36 -6.87
C GLY A 146 7.17 0.27 -7.60
N PRO A 147 6.96 0.40 -8.93
CA PRO A 147 6.27 -0.60 -9.74
C PRO A 147 7.18 -1.84 -9.92
N TYR A 148 7.22 -2.67 -8.88
CA TYR A 148 8.08 -3.83 -8.74
C TYR A 148 7.61 -5.03 -9.58
N SER A 149 8.48 -6.04 -9.70
CA SER A 149 8.10 -7.36 -10.20
C SER A 149 7.88 -8.32 -9.04
N SER A 150 6.78 -9.07 -9.06
CA SER A 150 6.54 -10.19 -8.15
C SER A 150 7.52 -11.35 -8.38
N ARG A 151 8.24 -11.36 -9.52
CA ARG A 151 9.30 -12.33 -9.83
C ARG A 151 10.64 -11.95 -9.21
N ASP A 152 10.78 -10.75 -8.68
CA ASP A 152 12.04 -10.29 -8.09
C ASP A 152 12.25 -10.91 -6.70
N PRO A 153 13.30 -11.74 -6.50
CA PRO A 153 13.55 -12.37 -5.21
C PRO A 153 13.83 -11.38 -4.09
N THR A 154 14.36 -10.19 -4.40
CA THR A 154 14.60 -9.14 -3.40
C THR A 154 13.30 -8.52 -2.89
N VAL A 155 12.33 -8.36 -3.80
CA VAL A 155 10.97 -7.91 -3.47
C VAL A 155 10.24 -8.96 -2.65
N LEU A 156 10.32 -10.23 -3.05
CA LEU A 156 9.71 -11.34 -2.29
C LEU A 156 10.24 -11.40 -0.86
N GLU A 157 11.56 -11.31 -0.66
CA GLU A 157 12.16 -11.33 0.68
C GLU A 157 11.73 -10.09 1.50
N SER A 158 11.69 -8.90 0.87
CA SER A 158 11.20 -7.69 1.51
C SER A 158 9.75 -7.83 2.00
N HIS A 159 8.86 -8.39 1.16
CA HIS A 159 7.48 -8.65 1.55
C HIS A 159 7.36 -9.64 2.70
N MET A 160 8.12 -10.75 2.70
CA MET A 160 8.08 -11.70 3.81
C MET A 160 8.59 -11.07 5.12
N ALA A 161 9.61 -10.21 5.06
CA ALA A 161 10.07 -9.45 6.21
C ALA A 161 9.01 -8.48 6.74
N GLN A 162 8.24 -7.82 5.87
CA GLN A 162 7.13 -6.96 6.26
C GLN A 162 5.98 -7.75 6.90
N ILE A 163 5.62 -8.91 6.33
CA ILE A 163 4.59 -9.81 6.88
C ILE A 163 5.00 -10.33 8.26
N GLU A 164 6.26 -10.71 8.41
CA GLU A 164 6.84 -11.13 9.67
C GLU A 164 6.83 -9.98 10.70
N ALA A 165 7.18 -8.76 10.30
CA ALA A 165 7.10 -7.56 11.14
C ALA A 165 5.65 -7.21 11.54
N ALA A 166 4.68 -7.53 10.69
CA ALA A 166 3.25 -7.43 11.00
C ALA A 166 2.73 -8.58 11.89
N ALA A 167 3.59 -9.52 12.26
CA ALA A 167 3.29 -10.68 13.08
C ALA A 167 2.25 -11.64 12.49
N ALA A 168 1.98 -11.56 11.18
CA ALA A 168 1.03 -12.43 10.51
C ALA A 168 1.68 -13.77 10.13
N GLY A 169 1.01 -14.87 10.48
CA GLY A 169 1.55 -16.21 10.32
C GLY A 169 1.10 -16.95 9.07
N VAL A 170 0.09 -16.45 8.35
CA VAL A 170 -0.45 -17.12 7.17
C VAL A 170 -0.51 -16.17 5.97
N LEU A 171 0.19 -16.56 4.91
CA LEU A 171 0.13 -15.95 3.59
C LEU A 171 -0.92 -16.70 2.74
N VAL A 172 -1.95 -15.99 2.30
CA VAL A 172 -3.01 -16.54 1.46
C VAL A 172 -2.79 -16.08 0.02
N LEU A 173 -2.31 -16.98 -0.82
CA LEU A 173 -1.84 -16.67 -2.17
C LEU A 173 -3.00 -16.62 -3.17
N SER A 174 -3.18 -15.51 -3.88
CA SER A 174 -4.04 -15.49 -5.09
C SER A 174 -3.45 -16.42 -6.14
N TRP A 175 -4.18 -17.47 -6.49
CA TRP A 175 -3.65 -18.56 -7.31
C TRP A 175 -4.54 -18.88 -8.51
N TYR A 176 -3.85 -19.12 -9.63
CA TYR A 176 -4.39 -19.49 -10.92
C TYR A 176 -3.85 -20.87 -11.33
N PRO A 177 -4.67 -21.77 -11.92
CA PRO A 177 -4.18 -23.02 -12.47
C PRO A 177 -3.04 -22.80 -13.48
N PRO A 178 -2.14 -23.78 -13.68
CA PRO A 178 -1.02 -23.64 -14.60
C PRO A 178 -1.44 -23.21 -16.01
N GLY A 179 -0.73 -22.23 -16.57
CA GLY A 179 -1.04 -21.63 -17.86
C GLY A 179 -2.29 -20.75 -17.89
N VAL A 180 -2.91 -20.47 -16.75
CA VAL A 180 -4.07 -19.58 -16.61
C VAL A 180 -3.65 -18.32 -15.86
N ALA A 181 -4.20 -17.19 -16.28
CA ALA A 181 -4.03 -15.88 -15.65
C ALA A 181 -5.38 -15.14 -15.67
N ASP A 182 -5.46 -13.99 -15.02
CA ASP A 182 -6.59 -13.10 -15.24
C ASP A 182 -6.49 -12.41 -16.61
N ASP A 183 -7.54 -11.68 -16.98
CA ASP A 183 -7.66 -11.01 -18.29
C ASP A 183 -6.59 -9.93 -18.55
N HIS A 184 -5.82 -9.54 -17.53
CA HIS A 184 -4.88 -8.42 -17.54
C HIS A 184 -3.46 -8.80 -17.06
N GLY A 185 -3.24 -10.05 -16.65
CA GLY A 185 -1.99 -10.56 -16.10
C GLY A 185 -1.30 -11.59 -16.99
N GLU A 186 -0.34 -12.28 -16.38
CA GLU A 186 0.36 -13.44 -16.95
C GLU A 186 0.33 -14.61 -15.96
N PRO A 187 0.57 -15.86 -16.40
CA PRO A 187 0.60 -17.00 -15.50
C PRO A 187 1.69 -16.82 -14.42
N THR A 188 1.32 -17.14 -13.17
CA THR A 188 2.15 -16.91 -11.96
C THR A 188 2.42 -18.19 -11.18
N GLU A 189 1.97 -19.35 -11.67
CA GLU A 189 2.11 -20.64 -11.01
C GLU A 189 3.57 -21.04 -10.77
N ASP A 190 4.48 -20.59 -11.61
CA ASP A 190 5.90 -20.89 -11.52
C ASP A 190 6.60 -20.13 -10.39
N LEU A 191 5.96 -19.07 -9.86
CA LEU A 191 6.43 -18.33 -8.69
C LEU A 191 6.05 -18.97 -7.36
N VAL A 192 5.05 -19.87 -7.37
CA VAL A 192 4.53 -20.50 -6.14
C VAL A 192 5.64 -21.17 -5.32
N PRO A 193 6.55 -21.99 -5.89
CA PRO A 193 7.63 -22.60 -5.12
C PRO A 193 8.56 -21.56 -4.48
N ALA A 194 8.94 -20.51 -5.21
CA ALA A 194 9.83 -19.46 -4.70
C ALA A 194 9.21 -18.69 -3.52
N VAL A 195 7.90 -18.45 -3.59
CA VAL A 195 7.14 -17.76 -2.53
C VAL A 195 6.99 -18.64 -1.31
N MET A 196 6.71 -19.93 -1.49
CA MET A 196 6.63 -20.89 -0.38
C MET A 196 7.99 -21.03 0.32
N ASP A 197 9.09 -21.08 -0.44
CA ASP A 197 10.44 -21.12 0.11
C ASP A 197 10.77 -19.84 0.89
N ALA A 198 10.37 -18.67 0.38
CA ALA A 198 10.54 -17.40 1.09
C ALA A 198 9.72 -17.35 2.39
N ALA A 199 8.42 -17.68 2.33
CA ALA A 199 7.55 -17.75 3.50
C ALA A 199 8.13 -18.70 4.57
N HIS A 200 8.65 -19.86 4.17
CA HIS A 200 9.26 -20.82 5.08
C HIS A 200 10.47 -20.25 5.84
N ARG A 201 11.34 -19.46 5.18
CA ARG A 201 12.49 -18.80 5.83
C ARG A 201 12.05 -17.84 6.94
N HIS A 202 10.89 -17.21 6.80
CA HIS A 202 10.30 -16.28 7.76
C HIS A 202 9.31 -16.95 8.74
N SER A 203 9.25 -18.29 8.78
CA SER A 203 8.30 -19.03 9.63
C SER A 203 6.82 -18.71 9.35
N ILE A 204 6.51 -18.23 8.14
CA ILE A 204 5.17 -17.95 7.64
C ILE A 204 4.64 -19.22 6.94
N LYS A 205 3.38 -19.57 7.18
CA LYS A 205 2.68 -20.65 6.46
C LYS A 205 2.03 -20.07 5.20
N SER A 206 1.92 -20.88 4.16
CA SER A 206 1.25 -20.49 2.91
C SER A 206 -0.02 -21.33 2.70
N ASP A 207 -1.12 -20.68 2.31
CA ASP A 207 -2.36 -21.28 1.82
C ASP A 207 -2.70 -20.71 0.43
N LEU A 208 -3.56 -21.39 -0.33
CA LEU A 208 -3.96 -20.98 -1.69
C LEU A 208 -5.39 -20.47 -1.71
N HIS A 209 -5.59 -19.25 -2.20
CA HIS A 209 -6.90 -18.70 -2.55
C HIS A 209 -7.16 -18.90 -4.05
N ASN A 210 -8.12 -19.77 -4.36
CA ASN A 210 -8.53 -20.03 -5.73
C ASN A 210 -9.37 -18.86 -6.26
N SER A 211 -8.75 -18.00 -7.08
CA SER A 211 -9.42 -16.88 -7.73
C SER A 211 -10.47 -17.40 -8.71
N VAL A 212 -11.65 -16.79 -8.77
CA VAL A 212 -12.79 -17.32 -9.53
C VAL A 212 -12.53 -17.24 -11.04
N TYR A 213 -12.37 -18.38 -11.70
CA TYR A 213 -12.42 -18.50 -13.17
C TYR A 213 -13.86 -18.58 -13.65
N LEU A 214 -14.09 -18.18 -14.90
CA LEU A 214 -15.38 -18.19 -15.63
C LEU A 214 -16.11 -19.56 -15.69
N THR A 215 -15.61 -20.59 -15.00
CA THR A 215 -16.18 -21.95 -14.91
C THR A 215 -16.39 -22.44 -13.47
N ALA A 216 -16.29 -21.60 -12.45
CA ALA A 216 -16.58 -22.02 -11.06
C ALA A 216 -18.08 -22.34 -10.89
N ASP A 217 -18.38 -23.57 -10.47
CA ASP A 217 -19.74 -24.04 -10.16
C ASP A 217 -20.34 -23.17 -9.04
N PRO A 218 -21.53 -22.56 -9.21
CA PRO A 218 -22.18 -21.71 -8.21
C PRO A 218 -22.54 -22.42 -6.89
N ARG A 219 -22.29 -23.73 -6.78
CA ARG A 219 -22.43 -24.52 -5.54
C ARG A 219 -21.16 -24.53 -4.67
N ALA A 220 -20.07 -23.92 -5.11
CA ALA A 220 -18.86 -23.78 -4.31
C ALA A 220 -19.09 -22.73 -3.21
N ASN A 221 -19.32 -23.20 -1.98
CA ASN A 221 -19.50 -22.37 -0.79
C ASN A 221 -18.20 -21.59 -0.52
N THR A 222 -18.10 -20.37 -1.05
CA THR A 222 -16.94 -19.49 -0.80
C THR A 222 -17.16 -18.81 0.56
N PRO A 223 -16.28 -19.02 1.56
CA PRO A 223 -16.43 -18.35 2.84
C PRO A 223 -16.35 -16.83 2.65
N VAL A 224 -17.26 -16.12 3.31
CA VAL A 224 -17.27 -14.64 3.34
C VAL A 224 -16.24 -14.20 4.38
N PHE A 225 -15.20 -13.52 3.94
CA PHE A 225 -14.18 -12.95 4.81
C PHE A 225 -14.57 -11.53 5.24
N GLN A 226 -14.51 -11.22 6.53
CA GLN A 226 -14.48 -9.83 7.00
C GLN A 226 -13.02 -9.35 6.93
N CYS A 227 -12.73 -8.60 5.88
CA CYS A 227 -11.41 -8.04 5.64
C CYS A 227 -11.39 -6.55 5.94
N THR A 228 -10.41 -6.11 6.71
CA THR A 228 -10.08 -4.69 6.85
C THR A 228 -8.93 -4.39 5.92
N ARG A 229 -9.12 -3.45 4.99
CA ARG A 229 -8.03 -2.98 4.12
C ARG A 229 -6.98 -2.29 4.98
N ALA A 230 -5.91 -3.00 5.31
CA ALA A 230 -4.71 -2.45 5.89
C ALA A 230 -3.67 -2.37 4.78
N ALA A 231 -3.38 -1.18 4.28
CA ALA A 231 -2.16 -0.96 3.53
C ALA A 231 -1.01 -1.03 4.55
N ALA A 232 -0.20 -2.08 4.53
CA ALA A 232 1.17 -1.93 5.00
C ALA A 232 1.85 -1.00 3.99
N ASP A 233 2.54 0.05 4.45
CA ASP A 233 3.05 1.17 3.63
C ASP A 233 3.86 0.77 2.37
N GLN A 234 4.21 -0.52 2.23
CA GLN A 234 5.10 -1.05 1.22
C GLN A 234 4.50 -2.21 0.37
N MET A 235 3.31 -2.74 0.70
CA MET A 235 2.70 -3.90 0.04
C MET A 235 1.19 -3.72 -0.20
N GLN A 236 0.71 -4.00 -1.41
CA GLN A 236 -0.73 -4.12 -1.66
C GLN A 236 -1.22 -5.50 -1.20
N ALA A 237 -1.71 -5.55 0.03
CA ALA A 237 -2.28 -6.75 0.62
C ALA A 237 -3.50 -6.41 1.47
N GLU A 238 -4.37 -7.41 1.66
CA GLU A 238 -5.53 -7.28 2.53
C GLU A 238 -5.34 -8.19 3.75
N VAL A 239 -5.49 -7.62 4.95
CA VAL A 239 -5.34 -8.34 6.23
C VAL A 239 -6.73 -8.70 6.73
N CYS A 240 -6.95 -9.98 7.04
CA CYS A 240 -8.22 -10.45 7.55
C CYS A 240 -7.97 -11.24 8.85
N VAL A 241 -8.72 -10.88 9.88
CA VAL A 241 -8.72 -11.55 11.19
C VAL A 241 -9.95 -12.42 11.25
N TYR A 242 -9.78 -13.69 11.60
CA TYR A 242 -10.92 -14.59 11.77
C TYR A 242 -11.57 -14.34 13.13
N GLU A 243 -12.82 -13.90 13.14
CA GLU A 243 -13.65 -13.94 14.35
C GLU A 243 -14.41 -15.28 14.34
N GLN A 244 -14.12 -16.16 15.32
CA GLN A 244 -14.87 -17.41 15.54
C GLN A 244 -16.20 -17.13 16.24
#